data_AF-A0A952RRY9-F1
#
_entry.id   AF-A0A952RRY9-F1
#
_cell.length_a   1.000
_cell.length_b   1.000
_cell.length_c   1.000
_cell.angle_alpha   90.00
_cell.angle_beta   90.00
_cell.angle_gamma   90.00
#
_symmetry.space_group_name_H-M   'P 1'
#
loop_
_entity.id
_entity.type
_entity.pdbx_description
1 polymer ?
#
loop_
_entity_poly.entity_id
_entity_poly.type
_entity_poly.pdbx_seq_one_letter_code
_entity_poly.pdbx_strand_id
1 'polypeptide(L)'
;MRTGLALGLGLALIATASPARAADRDPWLAEDKALHATVSGALAGGSYAVGAAVFDARGHALLAAAGFTLAIGAGKEALDMAGLGHPSWKDFAWNGIGTAIGLALAWSIDLLVRGVGPRRPALVAPRAGDTFVIRF
;
A
#
# COMPACT_ATOMS: atom_id res chain seq x y z
N MET A 1 -48.38 10.99 -42.26
CA MET A 1 -47.48 9.82 -42.01
C MET A 1 -46.03 10.19 -41.68
N ARG A 2 -45.47 11.34 -42.13
CA ARG A 2 -44.04 11.69 -41.93
C ARG A 2 -43.69 12.18 -40.51
N THR A 3 -44.63 12.80 -39.80
CA THR A 3 -44.44 13.30 -38.42
C THR A 3 -44.45 12.21 -37.35
N GLY A 4 -45.27 11.16 -37.51
CA GLY A 4 -45.29 10.02 -36.59
C GLY A 4 -44.01 9.17 -36.63
N LEU A 5 -43.37 9.10 -37.80
CA LEU A 5 -42.09 8.42 -37.99
C LEU A 5 -40.93 9.17 -37.30
N ALA A 6 -40.93 10.50 -37.34
CA ALA A 6 -39.93 11.32 -36.66
C ALA A 6 -40.06 11.26 -35.13
N LEU A 7 -41.30 11.27 -34.61
CA LEU A 7 -41.59 11.07 -33.17
C LEU A 7 -41.21 9.66 -32.70
N GLY A 8 -41.51 8.64 -33.50
CA GLY A 8 -41.14 7.25 -33.21
C GLY A 8 -39.63 7.02 -33.20
N LEU A 9 -38.89 7.63 -34.14
CA LEU A 9 -37.43 7.56 -34.19
C LEU A 9 -36.78 8.28 -32.99
N GLY A 10 -37.33 9.42 -32.58
CA GLY A 10 -36.87 10.16 -31.40
C GLY A 10 -37.04 9.39 -30.10
N LEU A 11 -38.20 8.75 -29.89
CA LEU A 11 -38.43 7.90 -28.71
C LEU A 11 -37.51 6.66 -28.68
N ALA A 12 -37.26 6.03 -29.83
CA ALA A 12 -36.37 4.88 -29.93
C ALA A 12 -34.90 5.23 -29.62
N LEU A 13 -34.44 6.44 -29.98
CA LEU A 13 -33.11 6.95 -29.64
C LEU A 13 -32.95 7.25 -28.15
N ILE A 14 -34.00 7.76 -27.50
CA ILE A 14 -33.99 8.00 -26.04
C ILE A 14 -34.01 6.68 -25.26
N ALA A 15 -34.73 5.67 -25.74
CA ALA A 15 -34.82 4.35 -25.10
C ALA A 15 -33.55 3.48 -25.24
N THR A 16 -32.64 3.85 -26.17
CA THR A 16 -31.35 3.15 -26.39
C THR A 16 -30.15 3.93 -25.88
N ALA A 17 -30.37 5.11 -25.28
CA ALA A 17 -29.33 5.85 -24.61
C ALA A 17 -28.87 5.05 -23.36
N SER A 18 -27.73 4.37 -23.49
CA SER A 18 -27.02 3.84 -22.32
C SER A 18 -26.71 5.02 -21.39
N PRO A 19 -26.91 4.90 -20.07
CA PRO A 19 -26.47 5.94 -19.15
C PRO A 19 -24.97 6.12 -19.38
N ALA A 20 -24.57 7.31 -19.83
CA ALA A 20 -23.19 7.73 -19.80
C ALA A 20 -22.79 7.83 -18.33
N ARG A 21 -22.46 6.69 -17.71
CA ARG A 21 -21.71 6.69 -16.45
C ARG A 21 -20.43 7.44 -16.78
N ALA A 22 -20.23 8.59 -16.15
CA ALA A 22 -18.94 9.26 -16.17
C ALA A 22 -17.89 8.20 -15.85
N ALA A 23 -16.93 7.99 -16.76
CA ALA A 23 -15.83 7.08 -16.51
C ALA A 23 -15.21 7.46 -15.16
N ASP A 24 -15.00 6.49 -14.27
CA ASP A 24 -14.30 6.74 -13.00
C ASP A 24 -12.94 7.34 -13.37
N ARG A 25 -12.73 8.61 -13.00
CA ARG A 25 -11.50 9.34 -13.32
C ARG A 25 -10.31 8.81 -12.53
N ASP A 26 -10.56 8.01 -11.49
CA ASP A 26 -9.56 7.44 -10.60
C ASP A 26 -9.93 5.99 -10.26
N PRO A 27 -9.87 5.04 -11.21
CA PRO A 27 -10.33 3.67 -10.97
C PRO A 27 -9.45 2.95 -9.95
N TRP A 28 -10.06 2.06 -9.16
CA TRP A 28 -9.37 1.27 -8.15
C TRP A 28 -8.29 0.31 -8.67
N LEU A 29 -8.46 -0.17 -9.91
CA LEU A 29 -7.58 -1.13 -10.56
C LEU A 29 -7.00 -0.47 -11.81
N ALA A 30 -6.00 0.38 -11.62
CA ALA A 30 -5.25 1.00 -12.70
C ALA A 30 -3.74 0.87 -12.50
N GLU A 31 -2.99 1.15 -13.56
CA GLU A 31 -1.54 1.03 -13.61
C GLU A 31 -0.85 1.91 -12.55
N ASP A 32 -1.34 3.13 -12.34
CA ASP A 32 -0.89 4.04 -11.31
C ASP A 32 -1.01 3.44 -9.90
N LYS A 33 -2.11 2.74 -9.61
CA LYS A 33 -2.32 2.03 -8.34
C LYS A 33 -1.29 0.92 -8.11
N ALA A 34 -0.95 0.19 -9.16
CA ALA A 34 0.11 -0.82 -9.10
C ALA A 34 1.49 -0.18 -8.84
N LEU A 35 1.76 1.01 -9.41
CA LEU A 35 2.99 1.76 -9.13
C LEU A 35 3.05 2.21 -7.66
N HIS A 36 1.95 2.75 -7.12
CA HIS A 36 1.84 3.12 -5.70
C HIS A 36 2.15 1.95 -4.77
N ALA A 37 1.55 0.78 -5.01
CA ALA A 37 1.86 -0.42 -4.24
C ALA A 37 3.30 -0.89 -4.42
N THR A 38 3.83 -0.87 -5.64
CA THR A 38 5.19 -1.38 -5.90
C THR A 38 6.25 -0.51 -5.22
N VAL A 39 6.16 0.82 -5.36
CA VAL A 39 7.07 1.76 -4.70
C VAL A 39 6.96 1.65 -3.19
N SER A 40 5.74 1.59 -2.65
CA SER A 40 5.53 1.44 -1.21
C SER A 40 6.05 0.10 -0.69
N GLY A 41 5.88 -1.00 -1.44
CA GLY A 41 6.45 -2.30 -1.08
C GLY A 41 7.97 -2.28 -1.04
N ALA A 42 8.61 -1.63 -2.02
CA ALA A 42 10.06 -1.46 -2.04
C ALA A 42 10.57 -0.61 -0.86
N LEU A 43 9.91 0.51 -0.57
CA LEU A 43 10.23 1.38 0.57
C LEU A 43 10.06 0.64 1.91
N ALA A 44 8.97 -0.09 2.07
CA ALA A 44 8.68 -0.83 3.28
C ALA A 44 9.67 -1.98 3.51
N GLY A 45 9.98 -2.75 2.45
CA GLY A 45 10.97 -3.82 2.54
C GLY A 45 12.38 -3.29 2.81
N GLY A 46 12.80 -2.23 2.13
CA GLY A 46 14.11 -1.59 2.33
C GLY A 46 14.25 -0.97 3.72
N SER A 47 13.25 -0.22 4.18
CA SER A 47 13.24 0.36 5.52
C SER A 47 13.14 -0.69 6.62
N TYR A 48 12.46 -1.81 6.39
CA TYR A 48 12.50 -2.97 7.29
C TYR A 48 13.90 -3.54 7.39
N ALA A 49 14.62 -3.72 6.27
CA ALA A 49 15.99 -4.23 6.28
C ALA A 49 16.93 -3.33 7.08
N VAL A 50 16.82 -2.00 6.91
CA VAL A 50 17.56 -1.02 7.73
C VAL A 50 17.14 -1.12 9.20
N GLY A 51 15.83 -1.10 9.47
CA GLY A 51 15.30 -1.19 10.83
C GLY A 51 15.74 -2.46 11.55
N ALA A 52 15.79 -3.59 10.86
CA ALA A 52 16.21 -4.86 11.42
C ALA A 52 17.74 -4.99 11.61
N ALA A 53 18.52 -3.99 11.19
CA ALA A 53 19.91 -3.81 11.56
C ALA A 53 20.09 -2.87 12.78
N VAL A 54 19.09 -2.04 13.07
CA VAL A 54 19.10 -1.05 14.15
C VAL A 54 18.38 -1.56 15.40
N PHE A 55 17.27 -2.27 15.24
CA PHE A 55 16.42 -2.75 16.34
C PHE A 55 16.66 -4.23 16.63
N ASP A 56 16.77 -4.56 17.91
CA ASP A 56 16.84 -5.96 18.37
C ASP A 56 15.53 -6.73 18.14
N ALA A 57 14.38 -6.04 18.29
CA ALA A 57 13.08 -6.65 18.10
C ALA A 57 12.54 -6.37 16.69
N ARG A 58 12.15 -7.44 15.99
CA ARG A 58 11.53 -7.36 14.65
C ARG A 58 10.28 -6.50 14.63
N GLY A 59 9.48 -6.52 15.71
CA GLY A 59 8.30 -5.66 15.84
C GLY A 59 8.61 -4.17 15.73
N HIS A 60 9.72 -3.70 16.31
CA HIS A 60 10.13 -2.29 16.18
C HIS A 60 10.56 -1.96 14.75
N ALA A 61 11.30 -2.86 14.10
CA ALA A 61 11.66 -2.70 12.69
C ALA A 61 10.42 -2.65 11.77
N LEU A 62 9.44 -3.53 12.00
CA LEU A 62 8.16 -3.53 11.27
C LEU A 62 7.41 -2.20 11.46
N LEU A 63 7.25 -1.74 12.70
CA LEU A 63 6.53 -0.51 13.01
C LEU A 63 7.22 0.72 12.43
N ALA A 64 8.56 0.81 12.55
CA ALA A 64 9.33 1.90 11.99
C ALA A 64 9.23 1.94 10.45
N ALA A 65 9.36 0.79 9.80
CA ALA A 65 9.25 0.66 8.35
C ALA A 65 7.83 0.98 7.82
N ALA A 66 6.80 0.49 8.52
CA ALA A 66 5.41 0.81 8.22
C ALA A 66 5.15 2.32 8.35
N GLY A 67 5.53 2.90 9.49
CA GLY A 67 5.35 4.32 9.76
C GLY A 67 6.07 5.20 8.75
N PHE A 68 7.33 4.88 8.44
CA PHE A 68 8.12 5.60 7.44
C PHE A 68 7.45 5.57 6.05
N THR A 69 7.05 4.39 5.59
CA THR A 69 6.47 4.24 4.25
C THR A 69 5.10 4.93 4.14
N LEU A 70 4.24 4.74 5.14
CA LEU A 70 2.92 5.37 5.19
C LEU A 70 3.04 6.90 5.33
N ALA A 71 4.04 7.41 6.06
CA ALA A 71 4.28 8.85 6.15
C ALA A 71 4.69 9.46 4.80
N ILE A 72 5.49 8.76 3.99
CA ILE A 72 5.80 9.19 2.62
C ILE A 72 4.53 9.25 1.77
N GLY A 73 3.71 8.19 1.81
CA GLY A 73 2.45 8.14 1.06
C GLY A 73 1.48 9.24 1.48
N ALA A 74 1.29 9.45 2.79
CA ALA A 74 0.44 10.51 3.32
C ALA A 74 1.00 11.89 2.99
N GLY A 75 2.32 12.05 3.01
CA GLY A 75 3.02 13.27 2.60
C GLY A 75 2.75 13.63 1.14
N LYS A 76 2.83 12.66 0.21
CA LYS A 76 2.47 12.88 -1.20
C LYS A 76 1.03 13.39 -1.32
N GLU A 77 0.06 12.73 -0.69
CA GLU A 77 -1.33 13.18 -0.77
C GLU A 77 -1.57 14.55 -0.14
N ALA A 78 -0.86 14.88 0.94
CA ALA A 78 -0.91 16.21 1.55
C ALA A 78 -0.34 17.30 0.63
N LEU A 79 0.73 17.00 -0.12
CA LEU A 79 1.29 17.89 -1.13
C LEU A 79 0.32 18.07 -2.31
N ASP A 80 -0.34 17.01 -2.74
CA ASP A 80 -1.37 17.08 -3.77
C ASP A 80 -2.56 17.95 -3.32
N MET A 81 -3.01 17.80 -2.07
CA MET A 81 -4.01 18.69 -1.46
C MET A 81 -3.57 20.15 -1.39
N ALA A 82 -2.26 20.41 -1.27
CA ALA A 82 -1.69 21.76 -1.28
C ALA A 82 -1.56 22.36 -2.69
N GLY A 83 -2.04 21.66 -3.73
CA GLY A 83 -2.09 22.13 -5.11
C GLY A 83 -0.94 21.64 -6.00
N LEU A 84 -0.11 20.72 -5.53
CA LEU A 84 0.99 20.14 -6.33
C LEU A 84 0.56 18.90 -7.15
N GLY A 85 -0.72 18.52 -7.09
CA GLY A 85 -1.26 17.36 -7.78
C GLY A 85 -2.75 17.15 -7.54
N HIS A 86 -3.20 15.89 -7.66
CA HIS A 86 -4.59 15.50 -7.44
C HIS A 86 -4.65 14.47 -6.30
N PRO A 87 -5.17 14.86 -5.11
CA PRO A 87 -5.18 13.95 -3.98
C PRO A 87 -6.12 12.78 -4.25
N SER A 88 -5.63 11.57 -3.98
CA SER A 88 -6.38 10.32 -4.10
C SER A 88 -6.20 9.47 -2.84
N TRP A 89 -7.30 9.26 -2.14
CA TRP A 89 -7.33 8.29 -1.05
C TRP A 89 -7.15 6.84 -1.56
N LYS A 90 -7.46 6.58 -2.84
CA LYS A 90 -7.24 5.27 -3.47
C LYS A 90 -5.74 5.02 -3.65
N ASP A 91 -4.98 6.03 -4.09
CA ASP A 91 -3.51 5.97 -4.11
C ASP A 91 -2.95 5.65 -2.72
N PHE A 92 -3.43 6.35 -1.69
CA PHE A 92 -3.03 6.08 -0.31
C PHE A 92 -3.38 4.67 0.17
N ALA A 93 -4.55 4.15 -0.20
CA ALA A 93 -4.92 2.77 0.10
C ALA A 93 -3.97 1.77 -0.56
N TRP A 94 -3.58 2.01 -1.81
CA TRP A 94 -2.59 1.19 -2.52
C TRP A 94 -1.18 1.32 -1.95
N ASN A 95 -0.81 2.48 -1.40
CA ASN A 95 0.41 2.60 -0.59
C ASN A 95 0.35 1.68 0.64
N GLY A 96 -0.81 1.60 1.30
CA GLY A 96 -1.05 0.69 2.42
C GLY A 96 -0.91 -0.79 2.03
N ILE A 97 -1.53 -1.20 0.92
CA ILE A 97 -1.42 -2.57 0.38
C ILE A 97 0.04 -2.91 0.06
N GLY A 98 0.72 -2.02 -0.68
CA GLY A 98 2.13 -2.18 -1.01
C GLY A 98 3.01 -2.32 0.22
N THR A 99 2.81 -1.43 1.21
CA THR A 99 3.52 -1.48 2.50
C THR A 99 3.34 -2.84 3.17
N ALA A 100 2.11 -3.33 3.28
CA ALA A 100 1.82 -4.62 3.91
C ALA A 100 2.51 -5.78 3.18
N ILE A 101 2.46 -5.82 1.85
CA ILE A 101 3.12 -6.85 1.04
C ILE A 101 4.63 -6.79 1.22
N GLY A 102 5.22 -5.59 1.11
CA GLY A 102 6.67 -5.39 1.25
C GLY A 102 7.19 -5.82 2.62
N LEU A 103 6.48 -5.45 3.70
CA LEU A 103 6.82 -5.89 5.05
C LEU A 103 6.68 -7.40 5.21
N ALA A 104 5.59 -7.99 4.72
CA ALA A 104 5.38 -9.43 4.81
C ALA A 104 6.49 -10.21 4.10
N LEU A 105 6.91 -9.77 2.91
CA LEU A 105 8.02 -10.38 2.18
C LEU A 105 9.34 -10.20 2.91
N ALA A 106 9.70 -8.99 3.32
CA ALA A 106 10.97 -8.70 3.98
C ALA A 106 11.09 -9.39 5.35
N TRP A 107 10.01 -9.41 6.12
CA TRP A 107 9.90 -10.16 7.37
C TRP A 107 10.04 -11.65 7.13
N SER A 108 9.35 -12.21 6.12
CA SER A 108 9.45 -13.64 5.79
C SER A 108 10.88 -14.03 5.40
N ILE A 109 11.55 -13.22 4.58
CA ILE A 109 12.97 -13.41 4.23
C ILE A 109 13.86 -13.37 5.48
N ASP A 110 13.63 -12.43 6.39
CA ASP A 110 14.35 -12.38 7.66
C ASP A 110 14.12 -13.65 8.49
N LEU A 111 12.88 -14.10 8.64
CA LEU A 111 12.59 -15.35 9.38
C LEU A 111 13.31 -16.54 8.76
N LEU A 112 13.34 -16.63 7.42
CA LEU A 112 14.03 -17.70 6.69
C LEU A 112 15.54 -17.64 6.84
N VAL A 113 16.14 -16.45 6.77
CA VAL A 113 17.60 -16.26 6.77
C VAL A 113 18.19 -16.25 8.19
N ARG A 114 17.52 -15.58 9.14
CA ARG A 114 18.02 -15.35 10.51
C ARG A 114 17.36 -16.26 11.54
N GLY A 115 16.35 -17.04 11.15
CA GLY A 115 15.66 -18.02 12.00
C GLY A 115 14.78 -17.38 13.09
N VAL A 116 14.06 -18.23 13.81
CA VAL A 116 13.24 -17.85 14.96
C VAL A 116 13.70 -18.64 16.19
N GLY A 117 13.98 -17.93 17.28
CA GLY A 117 14.38 -18.56 18.53
C GLY A 117 14.31 -17.59 19.72
N PRO A 118 14.68 -18.02 20.93
CA PRO A 118 14.55 -17.20 22.15
C PRO A 118 15.27 -15.85 22.05
N ARG A 119 16.45 -15.82 21.42
CA ARG A 119 17.25 -14.59 21.24
C ARG A 119 16.70 -13.67 20.15
N ARG A 120 15.91 -14.19 19.21
CA ARG A 120 15.31 -13.44 18.09
C ARG A 120 13.90 -13.96 17.82
N PRO A 121 12.93 -13.56 18.65
CA PRO A 121 11.53 -13.93 18.45
C PRO A 121 10.99 -13.38 17.13
N ALA A 122 9.88 -13.93 16.65
CA ALA A 122 9.31 -13.52 15.36
C ALA A 122 8.78 -12.07 15.36
N LEU A 123 8.24 -11.60 16.48
CA LEU A 123 7.60 -10.28 16.58
C LEU A 123 7.97 -9.53 17.87
N VAL A 124 7.99 -10.24 19.00
CA VAL A 124 8.19 -9.67 20.33
C VAL A 124 9.65 -9.30 20.59
N ALA A 125 9.88 -8.34 21.47
CA ALA A 125 11.22 -8.08 21.99
C ALA A 125 11.74 -9.28 22.80
N PRO A 126 13.05 -9.62 22.70
CA PRO A 126 13.68 -10.58 23.60
C PRO A 126 13.48 -10.13 25.07
N ARG A 127 13.26 -11.08 25.99
CA ARG A 127 13.12 -10.72 27.41
C ARG A 127 14.49 -10.37 27.99
N ALA A 128 14.51 -9.39 28.90
CA ALA A 128 15.71 -9.07 29.68
C ALA A 128 16.10 -10.31 30.50
N GLY A 129 17.21 -10.96 30.13
CA GLY A 129 17.68 -12.24 30.68
C GLY A 129 18.03 -13.30 29.63
N ASP A 130 17.48 -13.21 28.41
CA ASP A 130 17.84 -14.12 27.29
C ASP A 130 19.15 -13.71 26.59
N THR A 131 19.64 -12.52 26.93
CA THR A 131 20.92 -11.97 26.52
C THR A 131 21.95 -12.34 27.59
N PHE A 132 22.92 -13.18 27.23
CA PHE A 132 24.18 -13.49 27.94
C PHE A 132 24.27 -14.85 28.69
N VAL A 133 24.54 -15.91 27.91
CA VAL A 133 25.59 -16.87 28.32
C VAL A 133 26.71 -16.70 27.30
N ILE A 134 27.78 -16.00 27.68
CA ILE A 134 29.06 -16.17 26.98
C ILE A 134 29.50 -17.59 27.26
N ARG A 135 29.58 -18.42 26.22
CA ARG A 135 30.37 -19.64 26.26
C ARG A 135 31.79 -19.24 25.89
N PHE A 136 32.69 -19.29 26.87
CA PHE A 136 34.11 -19.48 26.63
C PHE A 136 34.35 -20.97 26.36
#